data_AF-A0A2Z6D3S2-F1
#
_entry.id   AF-A0A2Z6D3S2-F1
#
_cell.length_a   1.000
_cell.length_b   1.000
_cell.length_c   1.000
_cell.angle_alpha   90.00
_cell.angle_beta   90.00
_cell.angle_gamma   90.00
#
_symmetry.space_group_name_H-M   'P 1'
#
loop_
_entity.id
_entity.type
_entity.pdbx_description
1 polymer ?
#
loop_
_entity_poly.entity_id
_entity_poly.type
_entity_poly.pdbx_seq_one_letter_code
_entity_poly.pdbx_strand_id
1 'polypeptide(L)'
;MLLKKCFAWLVETMTRWNITGTWIGEYSYDPNELYPFHQLSVPFTLVLQQSWFGRFRGQVQDDPQRGMPEPGFVLGQIAGDKISFFKRMPVLYVATPTGLKTLFDYWLSEYGIRLDHQVEHPPIHYQGEFSPSQNQAIGVWRLGDNTIRVQSQGKLLETVIPVSTGIWRMERKKFS
;
A
#
# COMPACT_ATOMS: atom_id res chain seq x y z
N MET A 1 -26.87 -10.36 54.87
CA MET A 1 -25.41 -10.37 54.65
C MET A 1 -25.16 -11.03 53.29
N LEU A 2 -25.24 -10.24 52.20
CA LEU A 2 -25.18 -10.73 50.82
C LEU A 2 -23.82 -10.41 50.20
N LEU A 3 -23.29 -11.40 49.47
CA LEU A 3 -21.99 -11.42 48.82
C LEU A 3 -21.78 -10.22 47.88
N LYS A 4 -20.71 -9.47 48.11
CA LYS A 4 -20.03 -8.64 47.11
C LYS A 4 -18.59 -9.11 47.00
N LYS A 5 -18.27 -9.98 46.05
CA LYS A 5 -16.87 -10.17 45.61
C LYS A 5 -16.79 -10.42 44.10
N CYS A 6 -16.24 -9.39 43.46
CA CYS A 6 -15.25 -9.45 42.38
C CYS A 6 -15.71 -10.06 41.05
N PHE A 7 -16.36 -9.22 40.23
CA PHE A 7 -16.10 -9.24 38.78
C PHE A 7 -14.65 -8.83 38.55
N ALA A 8 -13.75 -9.80 38.46
CA ALA A 8 -12.46 -9.61 37.82
C ALA A 8 -12.74 -9.39 36.33
N TRP A 9 -12.91 -8.14 35.94
CA TRP A 9 -12.74 -7.76 34.55
C TRP A 9 -11.32 -8.14 34.16
N LEU A 10 -11.18 -9.10 33.25
CA LEU A 10 -9.98 -9.23 32.44
C LEU A 10 -9.78 -7.87 31.77
N VAL A 11 -8.94 -7.02 32.36
CA VAL A 11 -8.16 -6.07 31.60
C VAL A 11 -7.12 -6.92 30.91
N GLU A 12 -7.57 -7.65 29.89
CA GLU A 12 -6.69 -8.21 28.88
C GLU A 12 -5.95 -6.99 28.35
N THR A 13 -4.68 -6.93 28.68
CA THR A 13 -3.79 -5.86 28.28
C THR A 13 -3.75 -5.89 26.77
N MET A 14 -4.66 -5.13 26.13
CA MET A 14 -4.55 -4.73 24.74
C MET A 14 -3.19 -4.05 24.64
N THR A 15 -2.17 -4.85 24.31
CA THR A 15 -0.83 -4.36 24.05
C THR A 15 -1.02 -3.52 22.81
N ARG A 16 -1.18 -2.22 23.03
CA ARG A 16 -1.43 -1.25 21.98
C ARG A 16 -0.18 -1.25 21.13
N TRP A 17 -0.17 -2.03 20.05
CA TRP A 17 1.04 -2.17 19.23
C TRP A 17 1.45 -0.78 18.73
N ASN A 18 2.73 -0.50 18.83
CA ASN A 18 3.31 0.76 18.38
C ASN A 18 3.87 0.53 16.98
N ILE A 19 3.24 1.09 15.94
CA ILE A 19 3.69 0.89 14.56
C ILE A 19 4.93 1.71 14.19
N THR A 20 5.35 2.64 15.05
CA THR A 20 6.52 3.49 14.79
C THR A 20 7.77 2.65 14.55
N GLY A 21 8.51 2.96 13.49
CA GLY A 21 9.76 2.30 13.13
C GLY A 21 9.82 1.89 11.66
N THR A 22 10.82 1.09 11.33
CA THR A 22 11.03 0.55 9.99
C THR A 22 10.43 -0.83 9.87
N TRP A 23 9.71 -1.07 8.78
CA TRP A 23 9.13 -2.36 8.44
C TRP A 23 9.59 -2.79 7.06
N ILE A 24 9.81 -4.08 6.88
CA ILE A 24 10.14 -4.69 5.60
C ILE A 24 8.99 -5.62 5.26
N GLY A 25 8.53 -5.57 4.03
CA GLY A 25 7.42 -6.38 3.59
C GLY A 25 7.47 -6.68 2.11
N GLU A 26 6.42 -7.33 1.64
CA GLU A 26 6.18 -7.55 0.23
C GLU A 26 4.67 -7.60 -0.03
N TYR A 27 4.29 -7.30 -1.26
CA TYR A 27 2.93 -7.50 -1.75
C TYR A 27 2.94 -8.30 -3.05
N SER A 28 1.88 -9.05 -3.30
CA SER A 28 1.66 -9.79 -4.54
C SER A 28 0.32 -9.39 -5.16
N TYR A 29 0.09 -9.79 -6.40
CA TYR A 29 -1.14 -9.52 -7.13
C TYR A 29 -1.99 -10.78 -7.18
N ASP A 30 -3.30 -10.60 -7.02
CA ASP A 30 -4.26 -11.63 -7.36
C ASP A 30 -4.25 -11.84 -8.88
N PRO A 31 -4.38 -13.10 -9.35
CA PRO A 31 -4.53 -13.37 -10.77
C PRO A 31 -5.75 -12.65 -11.34
N ASN A 32 -5.65 -12.19 -12.58
CA ASN A 32 -6.77 -11.60 -13.32
C ASN A 32 -6.75 -12.06 -14.78
N GLU A 33 -7.78 -11.69 -15.55
CA GLU A 33 -7.91 -12.10 -16.96
C GLU A 33 -6.71 -11.70 -17.83
N LEU A 34 -6.07 -10.56 -17.53
CA LEU A 34 -4.88 -10.08 -18.24
C LEU A 34 -3.59 -10.78 -17.77
N TYR A 35 -3.56 -11.20 -16.50
CA TYR A 35 -2.41 -11.81 -15.84
C TYR A 35 -2.87 -13.03 -15.02
N PRO A 36 -3.09 -14.20 -15.65
CA PRO A 36 -3.69 -15.37 -15.01
C PRO A 36 -2.75 -16.08 -14.03
N PHE A 37 -1.47 -15.69 -13.97
CA PHE A 37 -0.48 -16.24 -13.05
C PHE A 37 -0.17 -15.25 -11.94
N HIS A 38 0.20 -15.77 -10.76
CA HIS A 38 0.74 -14.96 -9.69
C HIS A 38 2.00 -14.24 -10.16
N GLN A 39 1.92 -12.91 -10.20
CA GLN A 39 3.09 -12.07 -10.43
C GLN A 39 4.06 -12.22 -9.24
N LEU A 40 5.36 -12.04 -9.52
CA LEU A 40 6.37 -12.03 -8.46
C LEU A 40 6.01 -10.99 -7.39
N SER A 41 6.25 -11.33 -6.13
CA SER A 41 6.07 -10.36 -5.05
C SER A 41 7.02 -9.18 -5.23
N VAL A 42 6.52 -8.00 -4.87
CA VAL A 42 7.26 -6.75 -4.86
C VAL A 42 7.66 -6.45 -3.41
N PRO A 43 8.96 -6.54 -3.07
CA PRO A 43 9.44 -6.13 -1.76
C PRO A 43 9.24 -4.62 -1.56
N PHE A 44 9.03 -4.21 -0.32
CA PHE A 44 8.98 -2.81 0.06
C PHE A 44 9.56 -2.57 1.47
N THR A 45 9.92 -1.32 1.72
CA THR A 45 10.27 -0.83 3.06
C THR A 45 9.34 0.30 3.45
N LEU A 46 8.84 0.27 4.68
CA LEU A 46 8.09 1.36 5.30
C LEU A 46 8.88 2.00 6.43
N VAL A 47 8.79 3.32 6.54
CA VAL A 47 9.26 4.07 7.72
C VAL A 47 8.07 4.83 8.28
N LEU A 48 7.54 4.39 9.42
CA LEU A 48 6.27 4.85 9.97
C LEU A 48 6.47 5.57 11.30
N GLN A 49 5.64 6.57 11.54
CA GLN A 49 5.52 7.29 12.80
C GLN A 49 4.08 7.30 13.27
N GLN A 50 3.82 6.71 14.43
CA GLN A 50 2.51 6.75 15.07
C GLN A 50 2.30 8.09 15.77
N SER A 51 1.05 8.55 15.73
CA SER A 51 0.57 9.76 16.35
C SER A 51 -0.66 9.46 17.24
N TRP A 52 -1.29 10.50 17.76
CA TRP A 52 -2.48 10.42 18.60
C TRP A 52 -3.60 9.56 17.98
N PHE A 53 -4.35 8.86 18.84
CA PHE A 53 -5.48 8.00 18.47
C PHE A 53 -5.19 6.93 17.41
N GLY A 54 -3.98 6.36 17.42
CA GLY A 54 -3.62 5.24 16.54
C GLY A 54 -3.43 5.63 15.07
N ARG A 55 -3.52 6.92 14.73
CA ARG A 55 -3.19 7.43 13.40
C ARG A 55 -1.69 7.36 13.18
N PHE A 56 -1.25 7.05 11.97
CA PHE A 56 0.16 7.06 11.62
C PHE A 56 0.39 7.60 10.21
N ARG A 57 1.61 8.05 9.96
CA ARG A 57 2.08 8.48 8.66
C ARG A 57 3.49 7.99 8.41
N GLY A 58 3.93 7.99 7.17
CA GLY A 58 5.28 7.59 6.86
C GLY A 58 5.59 7.60 5.38
N GLN A 59 6.72 6.97 5.05
CA GLN A 59 7.18 6.75 3.69
C GLN A 59 7.17 5.27 3.35
N VAL A 60 7.03 4.99 2.06
CA VAL A 60 7.15 3.66 1.46
C VAL A 60 8.12 3.73 0.29
N GLN A 61 8.95 2.71 0.17
CA GLN A 61 9.84 2.51 -0.97
C GLN A 61 9.66 1.08 -1.45
N ASP A 62 9.20 0.91 -2.68
CA ASP A 62 9.21 -0.40 -3.31
C ASP A 62 10.63 -0.74 -3.80
N ASP A 63 10.88 -2.03 -4.00
CA ASP A 63 12.07 -2.47 -4.72
C ASP A 63 12.09 -1.84 -6.13
N PRO A 64 13.13 -1.08 -6.50
CA PRO A 64 13.14 -0.31 -7.74
C PRO A 64 13.23 -1.17 -9.01
N GLN A 65 13.56 -2.46 -8.89
CA GLN A 65 13.59 -3.36 -10.04
C GLN A 65 12.24 -4.04 -10.30
N ARG A 66 11.37 -4.09 -9.28
CA ARG A 66 10.09 -4.83 -9.34
C ARG A 66 8.85 -3.97 -9.13
N GLY A 67 8.98 -2.82 -8.47
CA GLY A 67 7.90 -1.92 -8.12
C GLY A 67 8.14 -0.49 -8.57
N MET A 68 7.45 0.45 -7.94
CA MET A 68 7.55 1.87 -8.25
C MET A 68 8.79 2.48 -7.57
N PRO A 69 9.78 3.00 -8.33
CA PRO A 69 11.08 3.35 -7.79
C PRO A 69 11.08 4.64 -6.95
N GLU A 70 10.12 5.54 -7.15
CA GLU A 70 10.03 6.76 -6.35
C GLU A 70 9.48 6.49 -4.95
N PRO A 71 9.97 7.21 -3.92
CA PRO A 71 9.42 7.10 -2.58
C PRO A 71 7.98 7.64 -2.56
N GLY A 72 7.08 6.85 -1.97
CA GLY A 72 5.69 7.21 -1.72
C GLY A 72 5.43 7.61 -0.28
N PHE A 73 4.17 7.92 -0.01
CA PHE A 73 3.66 8.27 1.32
C PHE A 73 2.60 7.30 1.80
N VAL A 74 2.58 7.10 3.11
CA VAL A 74 1.58 6.29 3.81
C VAL A 74 0.82 7.14 4.82
N LEU A 75 -0.50 6.98 4.83
CA LEU A 75 -1.40 7.56 5.83
C LEU A 75 -2.35 6.47 6.31
N GLY A 76 -2.40 6.21 7.61
CA GLY A 76 -3.18 5.09 8.13
C GLY A 76 -3.64 5.25 9.57
N GLN A 77 -4.30 4.20 10.03
CA GLN A 77 -4.84 4.08 11.38
C GLN A 77 -4.75 2.64 11.89
N ILE A 78 -4.63 2.54 13.21
CA ILE A 78 -4.68 1.31 13.99
C ILE A 78 -5.90 1.33 14.90
N ALA A 79 -6.62 0.22 14.94
CA ALA A 79 -7.71 -0.02 15.89
C ALA A 79 -7.63 -1.46 16.40
N GLY A 80 -7.12 -1.63 17.63
CA GLY A 80 -6.79 -2.96 18.17
C GLY A 80 -5.59 -3.56 17.44
N ASP A 81 -5.77 -4.77 16.93
CA ASP A 81 -4.85 -5.50 16.04
C ASP A 81 -5.01 -5.12 14.56
N LYS A 82 -6.08 -4.41 14.20
CA LYS A 82 -6.36 -4.03 12.81
C LYS A 82 -5.51 -2.85 12.38
N ILE A 83 -5.04 -2.92 11.15
CA ILE A 83 -4.32 -1.87 10.44
C ILE A 83 -5.01 -1.54 9.12
N SER A 84 -5.17 -0.25 8.83
CA SER A 84 -5.56 0.22 7.51
C SER A 84 -4.74 1.44 7.11
N PHE A 85 -4.38 1.54 5.84
CA PHE A 85 -3.66 2.70 5.32
C PHE A 85 -3.84 2.89 3.83
N PHE A 86 -3.60 4.11 3.36
CA PHE A 86 -3.43 4.41 1.95
C PHE A 86 -1.95 4.55 1.64
N LYS A 87 -1.50 3.85 0.59
CA LYS A 87 -0.22 4.06 -0.08
C LYS A 87 -0.45 5.01 -1.26
N ARG A 88 0.34 6.07 -1.35
CA ARG A 88 0.32 7.05 -2.43
C ARG A 88 1.68 7.10 -3.08
N MET A 89 1.73 6.79 -4.37
CA MET A 89 2.96 6.85 -5.16
C MET A 89 2.90 8.07 -6.08
N PRO A 90 4.00 8.80 -6.24
CA PRO A 90 4.00 10.08 -6.95
C PRO A 90 3.88 9.92 -8.47
N VAL A 91 4.17 8.73 -9.01
CA VAL A 91 4.17 8.46 -10.44
C VAL A 91 3.40 7.18 -10.74
N LEU A 92 2.52 7.24 -11.73
CA LEU A 92 1.75 6.13 -12.25
C LEU A 92 2.59 5.33 -13.26
N TYR A 93 2.76 4.05 -12.96
CA TYR A 93 3.41 3.09 -13.84
C TYR A 93 2.39 2.13 -14.47
N VAL A 94 2.69 1.71 -15.69
CA VAL A 94 1.96 0.70 -16.45
C VAL A 94 2.89 -0.50 -16.65
N ALA A 95 2.38 -1.70 -16.37
CA ALA A 95 3.10 -2.93 -16.66
C ALA A 95 3.08 -3.20 -18.18
N THR A 96 4.27 -3.42 -18.74
CA THR A 96 4.47 -3.78 -20.15
C THR A 96 5.21 -5.12 -20.23
N PRO A 97 5.23 -5.80 -21.39
CA PRO A 97 6.02 -7.02 -21.56
C PRO A 97 7.52 -6.84 -21.26
N THR A 98 8.04 -5.62 -21.37
CA THR A 98 9.45 -5.28 -21.13
C THR A 98 9.74 -4.76 -19.72
N GLY A 99 8.72 -4.65 -18.85
CA GLY A 99 8.84 -4.10 -17.50
C GLY A 99 7.88 -2.94 -17.25
N LEU A 100 8.16 -2.13 -16.22
CA LEU A 100 7.34 -0.97 -15.88
C LEU A 100 7.75 0.25 -16.71
N LYS A 101 6.77 0.98 -17.24
CA LYS A 101 6.94 2.32 -17.84
C LYS A 101 6.06 3.33 -17.12
N THR A 102 6.49 4.59 -16.99
CA THR A 102 5.57 5.64 -16.55
C THR A 102 4.42 5.79 -17.55
N LEU A 103 3.24 6.25 -17.13
CA LEU A 103 2.14 6.50 -18.07
C LEU A 103 2.55 7.50 -19.17
N PHE A 104 3.37 8.50 -18.81
CA PHE A 104 3.97 9.44 -19.73
C PHE A 104 4.78 8.73 -20.82
N ASP A 105 5.75 7.91 -20.43
CA ASP A 105 6.65 7.23 -21.38
C ASP A 105 5.90 6.21 -22.22
N TYR A 106 4.94 5.49 -21.61
CA TYR A 106 4.08 4.55 -22.31
C TYR A 106 3.26 5.26 -23.39
N TRP A 107 2.62 6.38 -23.11
CA TRP A 107 1.83 7.09 -24.11
C TRP A 107 2.66 7.74 -25.19
N LEU A 108 3.84 8.25 -24.84
CA LEU A 108 4.77 8.79 -25.82
C LEU A 108 5.28 7.69 -26.75
N SER A 109 5.68 6.53 -26.22
CA SER A 109 6.27 5.46 -27.04
C SER A 109 5.23 4.69 -27.87
N GLU A 110 4.05 4.38 -27.31
CA GLU A 110 3.06 3.55 -27.99
C GLU A 110 2.10 4.36 -28.88
N TYR A 111 1.82 5.61 -28.53
CA TYR A 111 0.81 6.43 -29.23
C TYR A 111 1.33 7.76 -29.77
N GLY A 112 2.60 8.12 -29.50
CA GLY A 112 3.14 9.43 -29.88
C GLY A 112 2.51 10.60 -29.11
N ILE A 113 1.82 10.32 -28.01
CA ILE A 113 1.12 11.33 -27.20
C ILE A 113 2.04 11.81 -26.09
N ARG A 114 2.38 13.10 -26.11
CA ARG A 114 3.18 13.74 -25.05
C ARG A 114 2.26 14.38 -24.02
N LEU A 115 2.25 13.81 -22.81
CA LEU A 115 1.57 14.41 -21.66
C LEU A 115 2.27 15.69 -21.20
N ASP A 116 1.53 16.56 -20.51
CA ASP A 116 2.10 17.82 -20.01
C ASP A 116 2.99 17.62 -18.76
N HIS A 117 2.75 16.54 -18.00
CA HIS A 117 3.47 16.18 -16.77
C HIS A 117 3.34 14.68 -16.46
N GLN A 118 4.14 14.19 -15.50
CA GLN A 118 3.97 12.86 -14.92
C GLN A 118 2.62 12.77 -14.20
N VAL A 119 1.96 11.62 -14.32
CA VAL A 119 0.64 11.40 -13.72
C VAL A 119 0.82 10.73 -12.36
N GLU A 120 0.13 11.22 -11.32
CA GLU A 120 0.15 10.60 -10.01
C GLU A 120 -0.57 9.24 -10.01
N HIS A 121 -0.04 8.27 -9.26
CA HIS A 121 -0.69 6.98 -9.10
C HIS A 121 -1.94 7.12 -8.21
N PRO A 122 -3.10 6.50 -8.55
CA PRO A 122 -4.26 6.52 -7.66
C PRO A 122 -3.93 5.91 -6.28
N PRO A 123 -4.55 6.37 -5.18
CA PRO A 123 -4.29 5.79 -3.86
C PRO A 123 -4.60 4.29 -3.81
N ILE A 124 -3.68 3.49 -3.27
CA ILE A 124 -3.85 2.06 -3.03
C ILE A 124 -4.26 1.87 -1.57
N HIS A 125 -5.35 1.18 -1.31
CA HIS A 125 -5.84 0.91 0.04
C HIS A 125 -5.32 -0.43 0.55
N TYR A 126 -4.74 -0.43 1.75
CA TYR A 126 -4.26 -1.60 2.46
C TYR A 126 -5.07 -1.81 3.73
N GLN A 127 -5.44 -3.05 4.00
CA GLN A 127 -6.08 -3.48 5.23
C GLN A 127 -5.46 -4.78 5.70
N GLY A 128 -5.35 -4.99 7.00
CA GLY A 128 -4.80 -6.21 7.55
C GLY A 128 -4.88 -6.27 9.07
N GLU A 129 -4.23 -7.28 9.62
CA GLU A 129 -4.19 -7.56 11.05
C GLU A 129 -2.76 -7.85 11.49
N PHE A 130 -2.40 -7.37 12.67
CA PHE A 130 -1.12 -7.64 13.31
C PHE A 130 -1.22 -8.83 14.25
N SER A 131 -0.28 -9.75 14.12
CA SER A 131 -0.08 -10.88 15.02
C SER A 131 1.09 -10.58 15.97
N PRO A 132 0.82 -10.31 17.28
CA PRO A 132 1.89 -10.05 18.24
C PRO A 132 2.83 -11.22 18.45
N SER A 133 2.32 -12.46 18.38
CA SER A 133 3.11 -13.69 18.54
C SER A 133 4.10 -13.91 17.39
N GLN A 134 3.75 -13.46 16.18
CA GLN A 134 4.60 -13.56 14.99
C GLN A 134 5.37 -12.26 14.71
N ASN A 135 5.03 -11.16 15.40
CA ASN A 135 5.55 -9.82 15.14
C ASN A 135 5.43 -9.43 13.65
N GLN A 136 4.30 -9.78 13.04
CA GLN A 136 4.02 -9.65 11.62
C GLN A 136 2.62 -9.07 11.41
N ALA A 137 2.46 -8.23 10.38
CA ALA A 137 1.15 -7.84 9.88
C ALA A 137 0.93 -8.43 8.48
N ILE A 138 -0.28 -8.94 8.24
CA ILE A 138 -0.69 -9.54 6.96
C ILE A 138 -2.05 -8.96 6.59
N GLY A 139 -2.31 -8.83 5.30
CA GLY A 139 -3.66 -8.52 4.85
C GLY A 139 -3.79 -8.44 3.34
N VAL A 140 -4.73 -7.62 2.90
CA VAL A 140 -5.07 -7.39 1.50
C VAL A 140 -4.85 -5.94 1.11
N TRP A 141 -4.55 -5.73 -0.16
CA TRP A 141 -4.53 -4.41 -0.76
C TRP A 141 -5.50 -4.36 -1.95
N ARG A 142 -5.98 -3.15 -2.24
CA ARG A 142 -6.91 -2.89 -3.34
C ARG A 142 -6.62 -1.54 -3.98
N LEU A 143 -6.50 -1.56 -5.30
CA LEU A 143 -6.62 -0.41 -6.17
C LEU A 143 -8.05 -0.41 -6.73
N GLY A 144 -8.79 0.66 -6.47
CA GLY A 144 -10.16 0.81 -6.97
C GLY A 144 -10.21 1.00 -8.49
N ASP A 145 -11.42 1.03 -9.04
CA ASP A 145 -11.64 1.50 -10.40
C ASP A 145 -11.38 3.02 -10.42
N ASN A 146 -10.39 3.45 -11.19
CA ASN A 146 -9.98 4.85 -11.24
C ASN A 146 -9.96 5.32 -12.69
N THR A 147 -10.72 6.38 -12.98
CA THR A 147 -10.55 7.15 -14.22
C THR A 147 -9.50 8.23 -14.00
N ILE A 148 -8.39 8.12 -14.72
CA ILE A 148 -7.35 9.14 -14.76
C ILE A 148 -7.66 10.11 -15.88
N ARG A 149 -7.69 11.40 -15.55
CA ARG A 149 -7.85 12.50 -16.50
C ARG A 149 -6.56 13.29 -16.56
N VAL A 150 -5.97 13.40 -17.76
CA VAL A 150 -4.68 14.05 -17.96
C VAL A 150 -4.75 15.05 -19.10
N GLN A 151 -4.11 16.21 -18.90
CA GLN A 151 -3.97 17.23 -19.94
C GLN A 151 -2.78 16.90 -20.85
N SER A 152 -2.99 17.07 -22.14
CA SER A 152 -1.99 16.93 -23.18
C SER A 152 -2.23 17.98 -24.24
N GLN A 153 -1.36 18.98 -24.34
CA GLN A 153 -1.44 20.03 -25.37
C GLN A 153 -2.82 20.72 -25.42
N GLY A 154 -3.40 20.99 -24.25
CA GLY A 154 -4.71 21.64 -24.12
C GLY A 154 -5.92 20.72 -24.40
N LYS A 155 -5.71 19.42 -24.58
CA LYS A 155 -6.78 18.42 -24.64
C LYS A 155 -6.82 17.59 -23.37
N LEU A 156 -8.03 17.32 -22.89
CA LEU A 156 -8.26 16.36 -21.82
C LEU A 156 -8.32 14.96 -22.40
N LEU A 157 -7.43 14.09 -21.93
CA LEU A 157 -7.38 12.67 -22.23
C LEU A 157 -7.82 11.88 -21.00
N GLU A 158 -8.43 10.72 -21.24
CA GLU A 158 -8.92 9.85 -20.17
C GLU A 158 -8.40 8.43 -20.33
N THR A 159 -8.11 7.77 -19.21
CA THR A 159 -7.79 6.34 -19.19
C THR A 159 -8.33 5.69 -17.92
N VAL A 160 -8.67 4.41 -18.02
CA VAL A 160 -9.21 3.63 -16.92
C VAL A 160 -8.11 2.74 -16.37
N ILE A 161 -7.87 2.84 -15.07
CA ILE A 161 -6.99 1.93 -14.35
C ILE A 161 -7.87 0.81 -13.79
N PRO A 162 -7.68 -0.43 -14.25
CA PRO A 162 -8.53 -1.53 -13.83
C PRO A 162 -8.37 -1.79 -12.33
N VAL A 163 -9.42 -2.33 -11.73
CA VAL A 163 -9.38 -2.83 -10.36
C VAL A 163 -8.26 -3.85 -10.23
N SER A 164 -7.46 -3.72 -9.18
CA SER A 164 -6.41 -4.68 -8.85
C SER A 164 -6.41 -4.94 -7.35
N THR A 165 -6.14 -6.19 -6.97
CA THR A 165 -6.10 -6.63 -5.59
C THR A 165 -4.91 -7.56 -5.37
N GLY A 166 -4.63 -7.81 -4.10
CA GLY A 166 -3.71 -8.86 -3.73
C GLY A 166 -3.47 -8.91 -2.24
N ILE A 167 -2.49 -9.70 -1.83
CA ILE A 167 -2.10 -9.86 -0.44
C ILE A 167 -0.79 -9.12 -0.15
N TRP A 168 -0.59 -8.77 1.11
CA TRP A 168 0.67 -8.19 1.58
C TRP A 168 1.02 -8.74 2.95
N ARG A 169 2.32 -8.69 3.26
CA ARG A 169 2.84 -8.98 4.59
C ARG A 169 4.00 -8.05 4.92
N MET A 170 4.18 -7.72 6.20
CA MET A 170 5.34 -6.99 6.68
C MET A 170 5.74 -7.40 8.09
N GLU A 171 7.02 -7.25 8.39
CA GLU A 171 7.60 -7.47 9.71
C GLU A 171 8.50 -6.29 10.10
N ARG A 172 8.68 -6.10 11.41
CA ARG A 172 9.54 -5.02 11.90
C ARG A 172 10.99 -5.35 11.58
N LYS A 173 11.71 -4.39 10.98
CA LYS A 173 13.14 -4.51 10.75
C LYS A 173 13.86 -4.65 12.09
N LYS A 174 14.57 -5.76 12.29
CA LYS A 174 15.47 -5.96 13.43
C LYS A 174 16.77 -5.21 13.15
N PHE A 175 17.24 -4.43 14.11
CA PHE A 175 18.60 -3.90 14.07
C PHE A 175 19.53 -5.04 14.53
N SER A 176 20.38 -5.50 13.62
CA SER A 176 21.49 -6.41 13.88
C SER A 176 22.69 -5.67 14.44
#